data_AF-A0A257RUA4-F1
#
_entry.id   AF-A0A257RUA4-F1
#
_cell.length_a   1.000
_cell.length_b   1.000
_cell.length_c   1.000
_cell.angle_alpha   90.00
_cell.angle_beta   90.00
_cell.angle_gamma   90.00
#
_symmetry.space_group_name_H-M   'P 1'
#
loop_
_entity.id
_entity.type
_entity.pdbx_description
1 polymer ?
#
loop_
_entity_poly.entity_id
_entity_poly.type
_entity_poly.pdbx_seq_one_letter_code
_entity_poly.pdbx_strand_id
1 'polypeptide(L)'
;MVARQREFAHAQPRGTVVEGRDITTVVFPNATIKVYLTASLEERARRRGDDEAEASLARRDNADTTRVTSPLRVADDAIEIDTTSRNVADIVEEIVQCLKLKISF
;
A
#
# COMPACT_ATOMS: atom_id res chain seq x y z
N MET A 1 -16.90 -6.05 -7.16
CA MET A 1 -15.55 -5.52 -7.49
C MET A 1 -14.43 -6.48 -7.07
N VAL A 2 -14.38 -6.95 -5.80
CA VAL A 2 -13.32 -7.85 -5.29
C VAL A 2 -13.11 -9.10 -6.14
N ALA A 3 -14.19 -9.81 -6.50
CA ALA A 3 -14.10 -11.02 -7.32
C ALA A 3 -13.38 -10.77 -8.66
N ARG A 4 -13.68 -9.65 -9.32
CA ARG A 4 -13.07 -9.27 -10.60
C ARG A 4 -11.59 -8.92 -10.46
N GLN A 5 -11.19 -8.28 -9.35
CA GLN A 5 -9.76 -8.02 -9.06
C GLN A 5 -8.99 -9.32 -8.87
N ARG A 6 -9.57 -10.27 -8.12
CA ARG A 6 -8.98 -11.60 -7.91
C ARG A 6 -8.84 -12.37 -9.21
N GLU A 7 -9.92 -12.45 -9.99
CA GLU A 7 -9.93 -13.10 -11.29
C GLU A 7 -8.85 -12.55 -12.21
N PHE A 8 -8.73 -11.22 -12.32
CA PHE A 8 -7.71 -10.58 -13.13
C PHE A 8 -6.28 -10.94 -12.68
N ALA A 9 -6.01 -10.88 -11.37
CA ALA A 9 -4.68 -11.17 -10.83
C ALA A 9 -4.30 -12.66 -10.98
N HIS A 10 -5.24 -13.58 -10.76
CA HIS A 10 -5.01 -15.02 -10.92
C HIS A 10 -4.81 -15.43 -12.38
N ALA A 11 -5.34 -14.65 -13.33
CA ALA A 11 -5.09 -14.87 -14.76
C ALA A 11 -3.69 -14.46 -15.22
N GLN A 12 -2.88 -13.76 -14.39
CA GLN A 12 -1.54 -13.32 -14.77
C GLN A 12 -0.47 -14.38 -14.43
N PRO A 13 0.18 -15.01 -15.43
CA PRO A 13 1.12 -16.11 -15.18
C PRO A 13 2.42 -15.67 -14.47
N ARG A 14 2.75 -14.38 -14.48
CA ARG A 14 3.95 -13.81 -13.84
C ARG A 14 3.67 -13.16 -12.49
N GLY A 15 2.46 -13.32 -11.95
CA GLY A 15 1.99 -12.60 -10.78
C GLY A 15 1.52 -11.19 -11.10
N THR A 16 1.12 -10.45 -10.07
CA THR A 16 0.55 -9.09 -10.20
C THR A 16 0.91 -8.25 -8.99
N VAL A 17 1.21 -6.97 -9.20
CA VAL A 17 1.28 -5.96 -8.14
C VAL A 17 -0.06 -5.24 -8.10
N VAL A 18 -0.70 -5.22 -6.94
CA VAL A 18 -2.01 -4.58 -6.74
C VAL A 18 -1.86 -3.52 -5.65
N GLU A 19 -2.34 -2.31 -5.91
CA GLU A 19 -2.28 -1.18 -4.99
C GLU A 19 -3.70 -0.75 -4.59
N GLY A 20 -3.86 -0.28 -3.35
CA GLY A 20 -5.13 0.14 -2.79
C GLY A 20 -5.14 0.10 -1.26
N ARG A 21 -6.30 0.30 -0.65
CA ARG A 21 -6.46 0.47 0.81
C ARG A 21 -6.74 -0.83 1.56
N ASP A 22 -7.50 -1.74 0.97
CA ASP A 22 -7.95 -2.99 1.57
C ASP A 22 -7.38 -4.22 0.84
N ILE A 23 -6.30 -4.02 0.08
CA ILE A 23 -5.68 -5.08 -0.72
C ILE A 23 -5.13 -6.19 0.15
N THR A 24 -4.40 -5.86 1.21
CA THR A 24 -3.68 -6.84 2.04
C THR A 24 -4.57 -7.49 3.10
N THR A 25 -5.74 -6.92 3.39
CA THR A 25 -6.67 -7.39 4.43
C THR A 25 -7.96 -7.99 3.89
N VAL A 26 -8.42 -7.54 2.71
CA VAL A 26 -9.70 -7.97 2.12
C VAL A 26 -9.51 -8.63 0.75
N VAL A 27 -8.86 -7.95 -0.19
CA VAL A 27 -8.80 -8.43 -1.58
C VAL A 27 -7.86 -9.62 -1.72
N PHE A 28 -6.63 -9.52 -1.22
CA PHE A 28 -5.60 -10.57 -1.26
C PHE A 28 -4.97 -10.78 0.14
N PRO A 29 -5.75 -11.30 1.11
CA PRO A 29 -5.25 -11.57 2.46
C PRO A 29 -4.16 -12.64 2.53
N ASN A 30 -3.93 -13.38 1.44
CA ASN A 30 -2.90 -14.41 1.33
C ASN A 30 -1.84 -14.05 0.26
N ALA A 31 -1.66 -12.76 -0.04
CA ALA A 31 -0.61 -12.32 -0.96
C ALA A 31 0.79 -12.77 -0.49
N THR A 32 1.67 -13.11 -1.43
CA THR A 32 3.05 -13.58 -1.14
C THR A 32 3.81 -12.59 -0.26
N ILE A 33 3.73 -11.31 -0.63
CA ILE A 33 4.20 -10.18 0.16
C ILE A 33 3.07 -9.17 0.30
N LYS A 34 3.04 -8.47 1.44
CA LYS A 34 2.11 -7.39 1.75
C LYS A 34 2.96 -6.20 2.17
N VAL A 35 2.77 -5.06 1.52
CA VAL A 35 3.53 -3.84 1.80
C VAL A 35 2.56 -2.73 2.18
N TYR A 36 2.84 -2.05 3.28
CA TYR A 36 2.14 -0.84 3.68
C TYR A 36 3.10 0.34 3.56
N LEU A 37 2.87 1.21 2.57
CA LEU A 37 3.66 2.42 2.40
C LEU A 37 3.05 3.55 3.24
N THR A 38 3.87 4.12 4.11
CA THR A 38 3.50 5.30 4.91
C THR A 38 4.44 6.47 4.63
N ALA A 39 4.03 7.65 5.06
CA ALA A 39 4.84 8.86 5.10
C ALA A 39 4.18 9.89 6.02
N SER A 40 4.99 10.78 6.60
CA SER A 40 4.47 11.92 7.35
C SER A 40 3.47 12.73 6.52
N LEU A 41 2.47 13.29 7.19
CA LEU A 41 1.47 14.12 6.54
C LEU A 41 2.12 15.33 5.84
N GLU A 42 3.09 15.95 6.50
CA GLU A 42 3.89 17.06 5.97
C GLU A 42 4.61 16.67 4.67
N GLU A 43 5.28 15.51 4.64
CA GLU A 43 5.99 15.07 3.44
C GLU A 43 5.03 14.76 2.30
N ARG A 44 3.88 14.15 2.59
CA ARG A 44 2.83 13.91 1.57
C ARG A 44 2.24 15.22 1.05
N ALA A 45 2.02 16.20 1.92
CA ALA A 45 1.54 17.52 1.53
C ALA A 45 2.58 18.24 0.65
N ARG A 46 3.85 18.23 1.08
CA ARG A 46 4.98 18.79 0.32
C ARG A 46 5.12 18.18 -1.08
N ARG A 47 5.02 16.86 -1.20
CA ARG A 47 5.05 16.15 -2.51
C ARG A 47 3.89 16.51 -3.42
N ARG A 48 2.73 16.83 -2.84
CA ARG A 48 1.52 17.21 -3.59
C ARG A 48 1.60 18.65 -4.10
N GLY A 49 2.27 19.53 -3.35
CA GLY A 49 2.64 20.88 -3.82
C GLY A 49 1.48 21.87 -3.94
N ASP A 50 0.39 21.67 -3.18
CA ASP A 50 -0.74 22.59 -3.11
C ASP A 50 -1.05 23.00 -1.66
N ASP A 51 -1.59 24.22 -1.48
CA ASP A 51 -1.79 24.85 -0.15
C ASP A 51 -2.85 24.14 0.71
N GLU A 52 -3.75 23.38 0.09
CA GLU A 52 -4.79 22.62 0.79
C GLU A 52 -4.40 21.15 1.04
N ALA A 53 -3.19 20.75 0.62
CA ALA A 53 -2.79 19.37 0.54
C ALA A 53 -2.86 18.69 1.91
N GLU A 54 -2.35 19.36 2.95
CA GLU A 54 -2.32 18.84 4.31
C GLU A 54 -3.73 18.56 4.84
N ALA A 55 -4.63 19.55 4.77
CA ALA A 55 -6.02 19.42 5.23
C ALA A 55 -6.82 18.41 4.39
N SER A 56 -6.57 18.35 3.09
CA SER A 56 -7.18 17.37 2.17
C SER A 56 -6.74 15.94 2.49
N LEU A 57 -5.43 15.74 2.70
CA LEU A 57 -4.84 14.45 3.03
C LEU A 57 -5.28 13.97 4.42
N ALA A 58 -5.25 14.83 5.44
CA ALA A 58 -5.70 14.47 6.78
C ALA A 58 -7.17 14.01 6.79
N ARG A 59 -8.05 14.73 6.08
CA ARG A 59 -9.46 14.33 5.91
C ARG A 59 -9.57 12.98 5.21
N ARG A 60 -8.77 12.75 4.18
CA ARG A 60 -8.76 11.49 3.44
C ARG A 60 -8.28 10.33 4.31
N ASP A 61 -7.21 10.50 5.07
CA ASP A 61 -6.68 9.47 5.95
C ASP A 61 -7.69 9.08 7.04
N ASN A 62 -8.35 10.08 7.64
CA ASN A 62 -9.42 9.84 8.60
C ASN A 62 -10.59 9.09 7.95
N ALA A 63 -11.04 9.50 6.77
CA ALA A 63 -12.11 8.81 6.06
C ALA A 63 -11.74 7.36 5.67
N ASP A 64 -10.52 7.13 5.19
CA ASP A 64 -10.01 5.81 4.80
C ASP A 64 -9.91 4.86 6.00
N THR A 65 -9.51 5.35 7.17
CA THR A 65 -9.35 4.54 8.40
C THR A 65 -10.67 4.30 9.14
N THR A 66 -11.61 5.23 9.09
CA THR A 66 -12.88 5.17 9.85
C THR A 66 -14.07 4.62 9.07
N ARG A 67 -13.95 4.41 7.76
CA ARG A 67 -15.06 3.87 6.95
C ARG A 67 -15.52 2.50 7.44
N VAL A 68 -16.84 2.29 7.43
CA VAL A 68 -17.47 1.04 7.91
C VAL A 68 -17.08 -0.16 7.05
N THR A 69 -17.03 0.02 5.72
CA THR A 69 -16.73 -1.05 4.77
C THR A 69 -15.27 -0.98 4.32
N SER A 70 -14.54 -2.08 4.48
CA SER A 70 -13.14 -2.21 4.07
C SER A 70 -12.21 -1.11 4.62
N PRO A 71 -12.23 -0.74 5.92
CA PRO A 71 -11.34 0.30 6.44
C PRO A 71 -9.87 0.04 6.10
N LEU A 72 -9.10 1.10 5.88
CA LEU A 72 -7.65 1.00 5.78
C LEU A 72 -7.13 0.42 7.09
N ARG A 73 -6.66 -0.82 7.02
CA ARG A 73 -6.04 -1.55 8.12
C ARG A 73 -4.76 -2.17 7.60
N VAL A 74 -3.70 -2.05 8.39
CA VAL A 74 -2.44 -2.73 8.13
C VAL A 74 -2.64 -4.21 8.50
N ALA A 75 -2.29 -5.11 7.60
CA ALA A 75 -2.31 -6.54 7.89
C ALA A 75 -1.16 -6.88 8.87
N ASP A 76 -1.37 -7.80 9.79
CA ASP A 76 -0.39 -8.14 10.84
C ASP A 76 0.97 -8.62 10.28
N ASP A 77 0.96 -9.21 9.08
CA ASP A 77 2.14 -9.68 8.35
C ASP A 77 2.58 -8.74 7.22
N ALA A 78 2.07 -7.50 7.20
CA ALA A 78 2.51 -6.48 6.27
C ALA A 78 3.87 -5.90 6.68
N ILE A 79 4.71 -5.66 5.67
CA ILE A 79 5.96 -4.93 5.80
C ILE A 79 5.60 -3.45 5.71
N GLU A 80 5.74 -2.73 6.81
CA GLU A 80 5.57 -1.28 6.84
C GLU A 80 6.86 -0.60 6.37
N ILE A 81 6.72 0.27 5.37
CA ILE A 81 7.83 1.04 4.81
C ILE A 81 7.47 2.52 4.93
N ASP A 82 8.15 3.21 5.84
CA ASP A 82 8.11 4.67 5.89
C ASP A 82 8.93 5.24 4.73
N THR A 83 8.27 6.03 3.90
CA THR A 83 8.83 6.69 2.73
C THR A 83 9.19 8.15 3.01
N THR A 84 9.04 8.64 4.24
CA THR A 84 9.37 10.00 4.65
C THR A 84 10.82 10.33 4.30
N SER A 85 11.04 11.41 3.54
CA SER A 85 12.37 11.86 3.09
C SER A 85 13.19 10.85 2.29
N ARG A 86 12.55 9.81 1.73
CA ARG A 86 13.21 8.79 0.90
C ARG A 86 12.95 9.02 -0.59
N ASN A 87 13.90 8.60 -1.42
CA ASN A 87 13.74 8.60 -2.86
C ASN A 87 13.05 7.31 -3.35
N VAL A 88 12.47 7.36 -4.55
CA VAL A 88 11.71 6.24 -5.12
C VAL A 88 12.57 5.00 -5.38
N ALA A 89 13.83 5.18 -5.79
CA ALA A 89 14.72 4.07 -6.12
C ALA A 89 15.01 3.20 -4.89
N ASP A 90 15.31 3.83 -3.74
CA ASP A 90 15.58 3.12 -2.49
C ASP A 90 14.35 2.32 -2.02
N ILE A 91 13.15 2.91 -2.16
CA ILE A 91 11.89 2.26 -1.76
C ILE A 91 11.62 1.04 -2.65
N VAL A 92 11.80 1.19 -3.97
CA VAL A 92 11.63 0.10 -4.92
C VAL A 92 12.63 -1.01 -4.66
N GLU A 93 13.90 -0.68 -4.38
CA GLU A 93 14.92 -1.67 -4.08
C GLU A 93 14.58 -2.46 -2.81
N GLU A 94 14.15 -1.80 -1.74
CA GLU A 94 13.72 -2.46 -0.50
C GLU A 94 12.58 -3.45 -0.75
N ILE A 95 11.52 -3.03 -1.47
CA ILE A 95 10.38 -3.91 -1.79
C ILE A 95 10.85 -5.14 -2.59
N VAL A 96 11.74 -4.95 -3.56
CA VAL A 96 12.31 -6.04 -4.37
C VAL A 96 13.15 -6.98 -3.50
N GLN A 97 13.92 -6.46 -2.55
CA GLN A 97 14.70 -7.27 -1.62
C GLN A 97 13.79 -8.11 -0.71
N CYS A 98 12.73 -7.52 -0.16
CA CYS A 98 11.73 -8.25 0.63
C CYS A 98 11.11 -9.40 -0.16
N LEU A 99 10.77 -9.18 -1.45
CA LEU A 99 10.24 -10.22 -2.32
C LEU A 99 11.23 -11.37 -2.52
N LYS A 100 12.50 -11.06 -2.79
CA LYS A 100 13.55 -12.07 -2.98
C LYS A 100 13.70 -12.94 -1.73
N LEU A 101 13.77 -12.33 -0.55
CA LEU A 101 13.89 -13.05 0.72
C LEU A 101 12.72 -13.99 0.98
N LYS A 102 11.50 -13.63 0.53
CA LYS A 102 10.29 -14.46 0.68
C LYS A 102 10.18 -15.62 -0.32
N ILE A 103 10.79 -15.50 -1.52
CA ILE A 103 10.73 -16.52 -2.58
C ILE A 103 11.93 -17.47 -2.55
N SER A 104 13.03 -17.08 -1.90
CA SER A 104 14.24 -17.91 -1.78
C SER A 104 14.15 -19.06 -0.74
N PHE A 105 12.99 -19.28 -0.12
CA PHE A 105 12.67 -20.42 0.75
C PHE A 105 11.56 -21.25 0.12
#